data_AF-A4VCH6-F1
#
_entry.id   AF-A4VCH6-F1
#
_cell.length_a   1.000
_cell.length_b   1.000
_cell.length_c   1.000
_cell.angle_alpha   90.00
_cell.angle_beta   90.00
_cell.angle_gamma   90.00
#
_symmetry.space_group_name_H-M   'P 1'
#
loop_
_entity.id
_entity.type
_entity.pdbx_description
1 polymer ?
#
loop_
_entity_poly.entity_id
_entity_poly.type
_entity_poly.pdbx_seq_one_letter_code
_entity_poly.pdbx_strand_id
1 'polypeptide(L)'
;ALEEAQEPEAENKHKPRRKSKRGKKEAEDELSARHPAELAMEPTPELPAEVLMVEVENVVHEDFQVTEEVKALTAEIVKTIRDIIALNPLYRESVLQMMQAGQRVVDNPIYLSDMGAALTGAESHELQDVLEETNIPKRLYKALSLLKKEFELSKLQQRLGREVEEKIKQTHRKYLLQEQLKIIKKELGLEKDDKDAIEEKFRERLKELVVPKHVMDVVDEELSKLGLLDNHSSEFNVTRNYLDWLTSIPWGKYSNENLDLARAQAVLEEDHYGMEDVKKRILEFIAVSQLRASSRA
;
A
#
# COMPACT_ATOMS: atom_id res chain seq x y z
N ALA A 1 35.07 -29.83 -32.51
CA ALA A 1 36.28 -29.03 -32.35
C ALA A 1 36.25 -28.45 -30.95
N LEU A 2 37.12 -29.01 -30.07
CA LEU A 2 37.54 -28.53 -28.74
C LEU A 2 36.39 -28.41 -27.71
N GLU A 3 36.11 -29.30 -26.76
CA GLU A 3 36.86 -30.30 -25.95
C GLU A 3 37.94 -29.74 -25.00
N GLU A 4 37.88 -30.27 -23.76
CA GLU A 4 38.78 -30.18 -22.58
C GLU A 4 38.49 -29.06 -21.54
N ALA A 5 38.43 -29.31 -20.22
CA ALA A 5 38.61 -30.56 -19.46
C ALA A 5 37.99 -30.43 -18.04
N GLN A 6 37.42 -31.54 -17.56
CA GLN A 6 37.19 -31.86 -16.15
C GLN A 6 38.45 -32.55 -15.59
N GLU A 7 38.81 -32.29 -14.34
CA GLU A 7 39.76 -33.11 -13.58
C GLU A 7 39.16 -33.56 -12.23
N PRO A 8 39.60 -34.71 -11.68
CA PRO A 8 38.72 -35.61 -10.94
C PRO A 8 39.04 -35.77 -9.44
N GLU A 9 38.04 -36.28 -8.72
CA GLU A 9 38.12 -36.79 -7.35
C GLU A 9 39.10 -37.97 -7.22
N ALA A 10 39.85 -38.01 -6.11
CA ALA A 10 40.70 -39.13 -5.73
C ALA A 10 40.27 -39.71 -4.37
N GLU A 11 39.61 -40.88 -4.41
CA GLU A 11 39.54 -41.84 -3.32
C GLU A 11 40.92 -42.41 -3.01
N ASN A 12 41.25 -42.64 -1.73
CA ASN A 12 42.21 -43.70 -1.40
C ASN A 12 41.83 -44.46 -0.11
N LYS A 13 41.99 -45.78 -0.20
CA LYS A 13 41.44 -46.81 0.69
C LYS A 13 42.29 -47.08 1.94
N HIS A 14 41.57 -47.55 2.96
CA HIS A 14 41.96 -48.19 4.22
C HIS A 14 43.08 -49.26 4.15
N LYS A 15 43.89 -49.37 5.24
CA LYS A 15 44.00 -50.58 6.10
C LYS A 15 44.84 -50.32 7.40
N PRO A 16 44.71 -51.16 8.45
CA PRO A 16 44.71 -50.74 9.86
C PRO A 16 45.91 -51.24 10.69
N ARG A 17 46.15 -50.64 11.87
CA ARG A 17 47.05 -51.22 12.90
C ARG A 17 46.56 -50.99 14.34
N ARG A 18 46.08 -52.11 14.92
CA ARG A 18 46.23 -52.63 16.30
C ARG A 18 45.95 -51.74 17.53
N LYS A 19 44.92 -52.19 18.28
CA LYS A 19 44.66 -51.97 19.71
C LYS A 19 45.85 -52.38 20.59
N SER A 20 46.16 -51.59 21.61
CA SER A 20 46.74 -52.05 22.87
C SER A 20 45.83 -51.63 24.04
N LYS A 21 45.73 -52.52 25.03
CA LYS A 21 44.73 -52.58 26.09
C LYS A 21 45.50 -52.50 27.42
N ARG A 22 45.30 -51.45 28.22
CA ARG A 22 45.72 -51.29 29.63
C ARG A 22 45.31 -49.87 30.06
N GLY A 23 44.74 -49.57 31.21
CA GLY A 23 44.22 -50.33 32.32
C GLY A 23 43.28 -49.38 33.06
N LYS A 24 42.04 -49.81 33.27
CA LYS A 24 40.97 -49.05 33.91
C LYS A 24 41.02 -49.38 35.40
N LYS A 25 41.96 -48.80 36.15
CA LYS A 25 42.05 -48.88 37.62
C LYS A 25 43.18 -47.99 38.18
N GLU A 26 43.09 -46.69 37.95
CA GLU A 26 43.97 -45.70 38.60
C GLU A 26 43.38 -44.27 38.56
N ALA A 27 42.09 -44.13 38.21
CA ALA A 27 41.43 -42.82 38.03
C ALA A 27 40.44 -42.45 39.15
N GLU A 28 40.44 -43.19 40.27
CA GLU A 28 39.52 -42.94 41.38
C GLU A 28 40.21 -42.51 42.70
N ASP A 29 41.54 -42.35 42.73
CA ASP A 29 42.27 -42.03 43.97
C ASP A 29 43.17 -40.78 43.91
N GLU A 30 43.02 -39.91 42.91
CA GLU A 30 43.73 -38.61 42.82
C GLU A 30 42.83 -37.38 42.94
N LEU A 31 41.56 -37.55 43.33
CA LEU A 31 40.57 -36.45 43.42
C LEU A 31 40.30 -35.93 44.85
N SER A 32 41.00 -36.42 45.88
CA SER A 32 40.72 -36.02 47.28
C SER A 32 41.75 -35.11 47.96
N ALA A 33 42.76 -34.60 47.24
CA ALA A 33 43.77 -33.73 47.84
C ALA A 33 44.16 -32.54 46.94
N ARG A 34 43.26 -31.56 46.79
CA ARG A 34 43.64 -30.20 46.39
C ARG A 34 42.88 -29.18 47.24
N HIS A 35 43.60 -28.52 48.14
CA HIS A 35 43.21 -27.26 48.76
C HIS A 35 42.73 -26.26 47.68
N PRO A 36 41.81 -25.34 48.00
CA PRO A 36 41.38 -24.32 47.05
C PRO A 36 42.59 -23.45 46.71
N ALA A 37 43.07 -23.57 45.47
CA ALA A 37 44.05 -22.66 44.92
C ALA A 37 43.38 -21.29 44.80
N GLU A 38 43.88 -20.31 45.56
CA GLU A 38 43.68 -18.90 45.26
C GLU A 38 44.05 -18.70 43.79
N LEU A 39 43.06 -18.36 42.97
CA LEU A 39 43.25 -17.86 41.62
C LEU A 39 43.99 -16.52 41.73
N ALA A 40 45.32 -16.58 41.71
CA ALA A 40 46.16 -15.42 41.51
C ALA A 40 45.78 -14.79 40.16
N MET A 41 45.05 -13.68 40.21
CA MET A 41 44.75 -12.86 39.05
C MET A 41 46.07 -12.39 38.44
N GLU A 42 46.28 -12.67 37.16
CA GLU A 42 47.30 -11.98 36.37
C GLU A 42 47.02 -10.46 36.42
N PRO A 43 48.07 -9.60 36.50
CA PRO A 43 47.86 -8.16 36.59
C PRO A 43 47.15 -7.69 35.32
N THR A 44 45.95 -7.14 35.50
CA THR A 44 45.15 -6.52 34.46
C THR A 44 45.96 -5.43 33.74
N PRO A 45 45.88 -5.33 32.40
CA PRO A 45 46.51 -4.23 31.69
C PRO A 45 45.91 -2.92 32.21
N GLU A 46 46.79 -1.97 32.56
CA GLU A 46 46.43 -0.67 33.14
C GLU A 46 45.27 -0.04 32.36
N LEU A 47 44.09 0.02 33.00
CA LEU A 47 42.92 0.70 32.47
C LEU A 47 43.24 2.20 32.33
N PRO A 48 42.79 2.87 31.26
CA PRO A 48 43.00 4.31 31.08
C PRO A 48 42.51 5.09 32.30
N ALA A 49 43.29 6.08 32.72
CA ALA A 49 43.26 6.75 34.03
C ALA A 49 41.99 7.58 34.38
N GLU A 50 40.90 7.43 33.64
CA GLU A 50 39.62 8.09 33.91
C GLU A 50 38.46 7.11 33.69
N VAL A 51 38.30 6.15 34.61
CA VAL A 51 37.11 5.30 34.66
C VAL A 51 36.14 5.91 35.68
N LEU A 52 34.96 6.32 35.22
CA LEU A 52 33.88 6.76 36.10
C LEU A 52 33.37 5.55 36.89
N MET A 53 33.67 5.51 38.19
CA MET A 53 33.15 4.52 39.12
C MET A 53 31.87 5.08 39.75
N VAL A 54 30.78 4.32 39.68
CA VAL A 54 29.50 4.65 40.31
C VAL A 54 29.17 3.58 41.33
N GLU A 55 28.81 4.01 42.54
CA GLU A 55 28.30 3.11 43.57
C GLU A 55 26.85 2.75 43.23
N VAL A 56 26.57 1.45 43.11
CA VAL A 56 25.24 0.94 42.76
C VAL A 56 24.67 0.21 43.97
N GLU A 57 23.50 0.63 44.42
CA GLU A 57 22.71 -0.08 45.42
C GLU A 57 21.61 -0.89 44.71
N ASN A 58 21.57 -2.20 44.95
CA ASN A 58 20.53 -3.05 44.37
C ASN A 58 19.23 -2.84 45.16
N VAL A 59 18.18 -2.38 44.47
CA VAL A 59 16.84 -2.28 45.04
C VAL A 59 16.31 -3.69 45.28
N VAL A 60 15.97 -4.01 46.53
CA VAL A 60 15.35 -5.29 46.91
C VAL A 60 13.84 -5.10 47.02
N HIS A 61 13.07 -6.05 46.50
CA HIS A 61 11.61 -6.05 46.65
C HIS A 61 11.21 -6.14 48.12
N GLU A 62 10.08 -5.53 48.47
CA GLU A 62 9.48 -5.70 49.80
C GLU A 62 9.12 -7.17 50.01
N ASP A 63 9.33 -7.68 51.23
CA ASP A 63 8.85 -9.00 51.60
C ASP A 63 7.34 -9.10 51.36
N PHE A 64 6.92 -10.09 50.58
CA PHE A 64 5.52 -10.28 50.23
C PHE A 64 5.00 -11.62 50.73
N GLN A 65 3.72 -11.62 51.10
CA GLN A 65 2.98 -12.84 51.35
C GLN A 65 2.18 -13.20 50.11
N VAL A 66 2.15 -14.48 49.76
CA VAL A 66 1.31 -14.99 48.67
C VAL A 66 -0.14 -15.06 49.15
N THR A 67 -0.81 -13.90 49.16
CA THR A 67 -2.24 -13.77 49.44
C THR A 67 -3.08 -14.32 48.29
N GLU A 68 -4.38 -14.54 48.52
CA GLU A 68 -5.31 -14.97 47.46
C GLU A 68 -5.38 -13.96 46.30
N GLU A 69 -5.23 -12.67 46.61
CA GLU A 69 -5.18 -11.58 45.63
C GLU A 69 -4.00 -11.71 44.66
N VAL A 70 -2.79 -11.97 45.18
CA VAL A 70 -1.60 -12.19 44.35
C VAL A 70 -1.78 -13.41 43.44
N LYS A 71 -2.38 -14.49 43.94
CA LYS A 71 -2.69 -15.68 43.14
C LYS A 71 -3.69 -15.37 42.03
N ALA A 72 -4.73 -14.60 42.33
CA ALA A 72 -5.75 -14.19 41.35
C ALA A 72 -5.14 -13.30 40.25
N LEU A 73 -4.32 -12.31 40.62
CA LEU A 73 -3.63 -11.44 39.66
C LEU A 73 -2.67 -12.23 38.77
N THR A 74 -1.89 -13.13 39.36
CA THR A 74 -0.98 -14.03 38.62
C THR A 74 -1.75 -14.87 37.60
N ALA A 75 -2.89 -15.45 38.00
CA ALA A 75 -3.73 -16.25 37.11
C ALA A 75 -4.33 -15.40 35.97
N GLU A 76 -4.77 -14.18 36.26
CA GLU A 76 -5.33 -13.27 35.24
C GLU A 76 -4.25 -12.80 34.25
N ILE A 77 -3.03 -12.50 34.72
CA ILE A 77 -1.90 -12.17 33.83
C ILE A 77 -1.60 -13.35 32.90
N VAL A 78 -1.45 -14.56 33.42
CA VAL A 78 -1.21 -15.76 32.60
C VAL A 78 -2.31 -15.98 31.56
N LYS A 79 -3.57 -15.74 31.95
CA LYS A 79 -4.71 -15.82 31.03
C LYS A 79 -4.62 -14.77 29.93
N THR A 80 -4.36 -13.51 30.28
CA THR A 80 -4.24 -12.43 29.27
C THR A 80 -3.08 -12.65 28.29
N ILE A 81 -1.94 -13.13 28.78
CA ILE A 81 -0.80 -13.49 27.92
C ILE A 81 -1.21 -14.61 26.94
N ARG A 82 -1.93 -15.63 27.41
CA ARG A 82 -2.44 -16.71 26.54
C ARG A 82 -3.41 -16.18 25.48
N ASP A 83 -4.29 -15.26 25.86
CA ASP A 83 -5.25 -14.66 24.93
C ASP A 83 -4.54 -13.80 23.87
N ILE A 84 -3.48 -13.06 24.23
CA ILE A 84 -2.63 -12.31 23.29
C ILE A 84 -1.93 -13.26 22.30
N ILE A 85 -1.32 -14.34 22.79
CA ILE A 85 -0.66 -15.36 21.94
C ILE A 85 -1.64 -15.99 20.95
N ALA A 86 -2.91 -16.17 21.34
CA ALA A 86 -3.95 -16.71 20.46
C ALA A 86 -4.34 -15.74 19.33
N LEU A 87 -4.25 -14.42 19.58
CA LEU A 87 -4.53 -13.39 18.58
C LEU A 87 -3.37 -13.19 17.61
N ASN A 88 -2.12 -13.23 18.11
CA ASN A 88 -0.93 -13.03 17.29
C ASN A 88 0.13 -14.13 17.57
N PRO A 89 0.26 -15.12 16.67
CA PRO A 89 1.23 -16.21 16.81
C PRO A 89 2.69 -15.77 16.89
N LEU A 90 3.05 -14.55 16.46
CA LEU A 90 4.43 -14.05 16.54
C LEU A 90 4.89 -13.92 17.99
N TYR A 91 4.01 -13.54 18.91
CA TYR A 91 4.33 -13.48 20.34
C TYR A 91 4.59 -14.86 20.95
N ARG A 92 4.15 -15.95 20.29
CA ARG A 92 4.37 -17.32 20.77
C ARG A 92 5.87 -17.63 20.83
N GLU A 93 6.63 -17.24 19.81
CA GLU A 93 8.07 -17.52 19.75
C GLU A 93 8.83 -16.71 20.81
N SER A 94 8.50 -15.43 20.97
CA SER A 94 9.08 -14.56 22.00
C SER A 94 8.81 -15.08 23.42
N VAL A 95 7.57 -15.53 23.69
CA VAL A 95 7.21 -16.12 24.99
C VAL A 95 7.92 -17.44 25.21
N LEU A 96 7.98 -18.32 24.20
CA LEU A 96 8.69 -19.59 24.31
C LEU A 96 10.18 -19.40 24.61
N GLN A 97 10.83 -18.42 23.97
CA GLN A 97 12.22 -18.08 24.24
C GLN A 97 12.42 -17.60 25.68
N MET A 98 11.50 -16.78 26.20
CA MET A 98 11.56 -16.28 27.58
C MET A 98 11.25 -17.37 28.63
N MET A 99 10.46 -18.39 28.27
CA MET A 99 10.17 -19.54 29.12
C MET A 99 11.28 -20.60 29.12
N GLN A 100 12.12 -20.66 28.07
CA GLN A 100 13.26 -21.59 28.00
C GLN A 100 14.41 -21.23 28.96
N ALA A 101 14.42 -20.01 29.52
CA ALA A 101 15.44 -19.53 30.45
C ALA A 101 15.45 -20.21 31.84
N GLY A 102 14.74 -21.34 32.02
CA GLY A 102 14.96 -22.26 33.14
C GLY A 102 14.28 -21.91 34.47
N GLN A 103 13.50 -20.83 34.56
CA GLN A 103 12.72 -20.51 35.75
C GLN A 103 11.24 -20.86 35.56
N ARG A 104 10.60 -21.35 36.63
CA ARG A 104 9.14 -21.49 36.68
C ARG A 104 8.53 -20.09 36.74
N VAL A 105 8.44 -19.46 35.57
CA VAL A 105 7.93 -18.11 35.31
C VAL A 105 6.60 -17.84 36.03
N VAL A 106 5.77 -18.87 36.15
CA VAL A 106 4.43 -18.81 36.76
C VAL A 106 4.48 -18.79 38.28
N ASP A 107 5.53 -19.34 38.90
CA ASP A 107 5.65 -19.45 40.35
C ASP A 107 6.26 -18.18 40.98
N ASN A 108 6.88 -17.31 40.18
CA ASN A 108 7.46 -16.06 40.64
C ASN A 108 6.68 -14.85 40.08
N PRO A 109 5.87 -14.15 40.90
CA PRO A 109 5.07 -13.01 40.45
C PRO A 109 5.91 -11.83 39.91
N ILE A 110 7.13 -11.65 40.40
CA ILE A 110 8.06 -10.62 39.92
C ILE A 110 8.42 -10.90 38.45
N TYR A 111 8.92 -12.10 38.18
CA TYR A 111 9.32 -12.50 36.83
C TYR A 111 8.12 -12.53 35.87
N LEU A 112 6.94 -12.93 36.35
CA LEU A 112 5.72 -12.89 35.56
C LEU A 112 5.33 -11.44 35.17
N SER A 113 5.48 -10.48 36.10
CA SER A 113 5.21 -9.07 35.81
C SER A 113 6.18 -8.50 34.78
N ASP A 114 7.46 -8.86 34.85
CA ASP A 114 8.49 -8.43 33.91
C ASP A 114 8.30 -9.04 32.53
N MET A 115 7.99 -10.34 32.47
CA MET A 115 7.62 -10.99 31.21
C MET A 115 6.37 -10.37 30.61
N GLY A 116 5.37 -10.08 31.44
CA GLY A 116 4.14 -9.43 31.03
C GLY A 116 4.41 -8.07 30.40
N ALA A 117 5.21 -7.24 31.07
CA ALA A 117 5.60 -5.92 30.58
C ALA A 117 6.44 -5.99 29.30
N ALA A 118 7.40 -6.93 29.21
CA ALA A 118 8.23 -7.14 28.02
C ALA A 118 7.45 -7.60 26.78
N LEU A 119 6.27 -8.19 26.98
CA LEU A 119 5.36 -8.55 25.89
C LEU A 119 4.54 -7.37 25.36
N THR A 120 4.49 -6.26 26.09
CA THR A 120 3.73 -5.07 25.70
C THR A 120 4.59 -4.11 24.90
N GLY A 121 3.99 -3.39 23.95
CA GLY A 121 4.65 -2.28 23.25
C GLY A 121 4.61 -0.97 24.05
N ALA A 122 4.60 -1.05 25.39
CA ALA A 122 4.44 0.12 26.27
C ALA A 122 5.65 1.05 26.21
N GLU A 123 5.44 2.33 26.56
CA GLU A 123 6.52 3.31 26.55
C GLU A 123 7.56 3.04 27.64
N SER A 124 8.80 3.47 27.43
CA SER A 124 9.90 3.21 28.37
C SER A 124 9.61 3.70 29.79
N HIS A 125 8.84 4.79 29.94
CA HIS A 125 8.45 5.30 31.25
C HIS A 125 7.45 4.36 31.97
N GLU A 126 6.45 3.82 31.26
CA GLU A 126 5.49 2.86 31.83
C GLU A 126 6.17 1.53 32.21
N LEU A 127 7.17 1.10 31.43
CA LEU A 127 7.97 -0.08 31.74
C LEU A 127 8.84 0.15 32.98
N GLN A 128 9.44 1.34 33.08
CA GLN A 128 10.22 1.74 34.25
C GLN A 128 9.33 1.83 35.51
N ASP A 129 8.12 2.36 35.41
CA ASP A 129 7.15 2.42 36.51
C ASP A 129 6.77 1.05 37.08
N VAL A 130 6.86 -0.01 36.27
CA VAL A 130 6.66 -1.41 36.70
C VAL A 130 7.91 -1.95 37.38
N LEU A 131 9.10 -1.62 36.90
CA LEU A 131 10.38 -2.06 37.49
C LEU A 131 10.67 -1.39 38.83
N GLU A 132 10.31 -0.10 38.98
CA GLU A 132 10.52 0.69 40.20
C GLU A 132 9.55 0.32 41.34
N GLU A 133 8.44 -0.35 41.04
CA GLU A 133 7.47 -0.73 42.06
C GLU A 133 7.98 -1.89 42.91
N THR A 134 8.37 -1.60 44.16
CA THR A 134 8.84 -2.58 45.14
C THR A 134 7.72 -3.48 45.67
N ASN A 135 6.48 -2.99 45.66
CA ASN A 135 5.30 -3.69 46.16
C ASN A 135 4.71 -4.64 45.11
N ILE A 136 4.83 -5.95 45.33
CA ILE A 136 4.50 -6.98 44.34
C ILE A 136 3.02 -6.97 43.89
N PRO A 137 2.02 -6.88 44.78
CA PRO A 137 0.62 -6.74 44.37
C PRO A 137 0.38 -5.53 43.44
N LYS A 138 0.93 -4.36 43.77
CA LYS A 138 0.81 -3.15 42.94
C LYS A 138 1.52 -3.31 41.60
N ARG A 139 2.70 -3.92 41.61
CA ARG A 139 3.47 -4.21 40.40
C ARG A 139 2.73 -5.12 39.44
N LEU A 140 2.14 -6.21 39.95
CA LEU A 140 1.27 -7.10 39.18
C LEU A 140 0.07 -6.36 38.58
N TYR A 141 -0.53 -5.45 39.34
CA TYR A 141 -1.66 -4.65 38.85
C TYR A 141 -1.24 -3.70 37.71
N LYS A 142 -0.10 -3.02 37.84
CA LYS A 142 0.48 -2.18 36.78
C LYS A 142 0.77 -3.00 35.52
N ALA A 143 1.45 -4.14 35.66
CA ALA A 143 1.75 -5.04 34.55
C ALA A 143 0.48 -5.59 33.86
N LEU A 144 -0.53 -5.98 34.65
CA LEU A 144 -1.82 -6.44 34.14
C LEU A 144 -2.55 -5.33 33.36
N SER A 145 -2.47 -4.08 33.82
CA SER A 145 -3.06 -2.93 33.12
C SER A 145 -2.44 -2.75 31.74
N LEU A 146 -1.10 -2.78 31.64
CA LEU A 146 -0.40 -2.70 30.37
C LEU A 146 -0.75 -3.86 29.43
N LEU A 147 -0.78 -5.09 29.96
CA LEU A 147 -1.18 -6.28 29.20
C LEU A 147 -2.62 -6.19 28.67
N LYS A 148 -3.56 -5.64 29.45
CA LYS A 148 -4.94 -5.44 29.00
C LYS A 148 -5.03 -4.40 27.87
N LYS A 149 -4.25 -3.31 27.95
CA LYS A 149 -4.14 -2.33 26.86
C LYS A 149 -3.62 -3.01 25.58
N GLU A 150 -2.54 -3.79 25.67
CA GLU A 150 -1.95 -4.52 24.54
C GLU A 150 -2.92 -5.56 23.94
N PHE A 151 -3.70 -6.23 24.79
CA PHE A 151 -4.71 -7.19 24.34
C PHE A 151 -5.81 -6.52 23.50
N GLU A 152 -6.34 -5.37 23.94
CA GLU A 152 -7.34 -4.63 23.16
C GLU A 152 -6.75 -4.06 21.86
N LEU A 153 -5.49 -3.61 21.88
CA LEU A 153 -4.75 -3.21 20.68
C LEU A 153 -4.65 -4.37 19.67
N SER A 154 -4.22 -5.54 20.14
CA SER A 154 -4.10 -6.76 19.31
C SER A 154 -5.44 -7.18 18.70
N LYS A 155 -6.53 -7.08 19.46
CA LYS A 155 -7.89 -7.37 18.99
C LYS A 155 -8.36 -6.39 17.93
N LEU A 156 -8.03 -5.10 18.09
CA LEU A 156 -8.31 -4.07 17.09
C LEU A 156 -7.53 -4.34 15.80
N GLN A 157 -6.23 -4.61 15.89
CA GLN A 157 -5.39 -4.96 14.73
C GLN A 157 -5.95 -6.16 13.96
N GLN A 158 -6.39 -7.22 14.66
CA GLN A 158 -6.99 -8.38 14.02
C GLN A 158 -8.30 -8.02 13.29
N ARG A 159 -9.14 -7.17 13.88
CA ARG A 159 -10.38 -6.70 13.24
C ARG A 159 -10.07 -5.91 11.97
N LEU A 160 -9.15 -4.95 12.03
CA LEU A 160 -8.73 -4.18 10.86
C LEU A 160 -8.17 -5.10 9.77
N GLY A 161 -7.34 -6.09 10.13
CA GLY A 161 -6.82 -7.06 9.17
C GLY A 161 -7.92 -7.78 8.40
N ARG A 162 -8.96 -8.25 9.10
CA ARG A 162 -10.12 -8.91 8.46
C ARG A 162 -10.90 -7.98 7.54
N GLU A 163 -11.17 -6.74 7.97
CA GLU A 163 -11.88 -5.76 7.14
C GLU A 163 -11.12 -5.43 5.85
N VAL A 164 -9.80 -5.29 5.95
CA VAL A 164 -8.93 -5.05 4.78
C VAL A 164 -8.93 -6.27 3.84
N GLU A 165 -8.79 -7.48 4.38
CA GLU A 165 -8.88 -8.71 3.58
C GLU A 165 -10.21 -8.86 2.86
N GLU A 166 -11.33 -8.55 3.53
CA GLU A 166 -12.65 -8.59 2.91
C GLU A 166 -12.78 -7.59 1.77
N LYS A 167 -12.28 -6.36 1.95
CA LYS A 167 -12.28 -5.32 0.91
C LYS A 167 -11.42 -5.73 -0.29
N ILE A 168 -10.27 -6.36 -0.06
CA ILE A 168 -9.41 -6.90 -1.13
C ILE A 168 -10.12 -8.03 -1.87
N LYS A 169 -10.72 -8.99 -1.15
CA LYS A 169 -11.48 -10.10 -1.76
C LYS A 169 -12.64 -9.59 -2.61
N GLN A 170 -13.39 -8.60 -2.14
CA GLN A 170 -14.47 -7.99 -2.91
C GLN A 170 -13.96 -7.29 -4.19
N THR A 171 -12.84 -6.56 -4.08
CA THR A 171 -12.22 -5.87 -5.22
C THR A 171 -11.72 -6.87 -6.25
N HIS A 172 -11.00 -7.90 -5.82
CA HIS A 172 -10.52 -8.97 -6.69
C HIS A 172 -11.66 -9.72 -7.37
N ARG A 173 -12.75 -10.02 -6.63
CA ARG A 173 -13.96 -10.63 -7.20
C ARG A 173 -14.59 -9.73 -8.27
N LYS A 174 -14.73 -8.42 -8.02
CA LYS A 174 -15.27 -7.48 -9.00
C LYS A 174 -14.41 -7.43 -10.26
N TYR A 175 -13.10 -7.37 -10.09
CA TYR A 175 -12.15 -7.38 -11.21
C TYR A 175 -12.30 -8.66 -12.05
N LEU A 176 -12.34 -9.83 -11.41
CA LEU A 176 -12.51 -11.11 -12.11
C LEU A 176 -13.85 -11.17 -12.87
N LEU A 177 -14.94 -10.70 -12.26
CA LEU A 177 -16.25 -10.64 -12.91
C LEU A 177 -16.26 -9.68 -14.10
N GLN A 178 -15.58 -8.54 -14.02
CA GLN A 178 -15.45 -7.60 -15.14
C GLN A 178 -14.67 -8.23 -16.29
N GLU A 179 -13.59 -8.94 -16.00
CA GLU A 179 -12.80 -9.61 -17.04
C GLU A 179 -13.58 -10.75 -17.69
N GLN A 180 -14.32 -11.54 -16.90
CA GLN A 180 -15.24 -12.55 -17.44
C GLN A 180 -16.31 -11.94 -18.32
N LEU A 181 -16.91 -10.81 -17.91
CA LEU A 181 -17.91 -10.10 -18.70
C LEU A 181 -17.32 -9.56 -20.01
N LYS A 182 -16.07 -9.10 -19.99
CA LYS A 182 -15.33 -8.67 -21.19
C LYS A 182 -15.13 -9.84 -22.16
N ILE A 183 -14.71 -11.01 -21.65
CA ILE A 183 -14.55 -12.23 -22.45
C ILE A 183 -15.91 -12.67 -23.05
N ILE A 184 -16.98 -12.69 -22.24
CA ILE A 184 -18.33 -13.06 -22.71
C ILE A 184 -18.83 -12.10 -23.80
N LYS A 185 -18.65 -10.79 -23.63
CA LYS A 185 -19.01 -9.79 -24.66
C LYS A 185 -18.28 -10.03 -25.98
N LYS A 186 -16.99 -10.35 -25.90
CA LYS A 186 -16.17 -10.71 -27.07
C LYS A 186 -16.65 -12.00 -27.74
N GLU A 187 -16.96 -13.05 -26.97
CA GLU A 187 -17.47 -14.32 -27.51
C GLU A 187 -18.87 -14.19 -28.12
N LEU A 188 -19.75 -13.35 -27.55
CA LEU A 188 -21.10 -13.12 -28.05
C LEU A 188 -21.13 -12.28 -29.34
N GLY A 189 -20.00 -11.78 -29.83
CA GLY A 189 -19.95 -10.87 -30.98
C GLY A 189 -20.71 -9.56 -30.73
N LEU A 190 -20.97 -9.23 -29.46
CA LEU A 190 -21.56 -7.97 -29.01
C LEU A 190 -20.50 -6.88 -28.85
N GLU A 191 -19.27 -7.12 -29.31
CA GLU A 191 -18.38 -6.06 -29.79
C GLU A 191 -19.03 -5.38 -31.02
N LYS A 192 -20.18 -4.72 -30.84
CA LYS A 192 -20.23 -3.35 -31.35
C LYS A 192 -19.41 -2.60 -30.33
N ASP A 193 -18.13 -2.44 -30.65
CA ASP A 193 -17.21 -1.70 -29.80
C ASP A 193 -17.88 -0.35 -29.52
N ASP A 194 -17.80 0.20 -28.30
CA ASP A 194 -18.36 1.53 -28.03
C ASP A 194 -17.81 2.57 -29.06
N LYS A 195 -16.63 2.26 -29.62
CA LYS A 195 -16.00 2.93 -30.77
C LYS A 195 -16.83 2.87 -32.04
N ASP A 196 -17.30 1.70 -32.45
CA ASP A 196 -18.11 1.53 -33.67
C ASP A 196 -19.40 2.35 -33.60
N ALA A 197 -20.03 2.41 -32.42
CA ALA A 197 -21.22 3.22 -32.21
C ALA A 197 -20.92 4.73 -32.31
N ILE A 198 -19.74 5.18 -31.84
CA ILE A 198 -19.29 6.57 -31.96
C ILE A 198 -18.97 6.91 -33.41
N GLU A 199 -18.26 6.03 -34.12
CA GLU A 199 -17.95 6.19 -35.55
C GLU A 199 -19.21 6.23 -36.41
N GLU A 200 -20.15 5.32 -36.17
CA GLU A 200 -21.43 5.26 -36.88
C GLU A 200 -22.21 6.57 -36.71
N LYS A 201 -22.24 7.13 -35.49
CA LYS A 201 -22.87 8.41 -35.18
C LYS A 201 -22.23 9.60 -35.93
N PHE A 202 -20.90 9.65 -36.02
CA PHE A 202 -20.22 10.71 -36.76
C PHE A 202 -20.46 10.60 -38.27
N ARG A 203 -20.40 9.38 -38.82
CA ARG A 203 -20.74 9.12 -40.22
C ARG A 203 -22.18 9.50 -40.53
N GLU A 204 -23.13 9.21 -39.64
CA GLU A 204 -24.54 9.55 -39.82
C GLU A 204 -24.76 11.06 -39.91
N ARG A 205 -24.10 11.86 -39.05
CA ARG A 205 -24.15 13.33 -39.12
C ARG A 205 -23.62 13.90 -40.44
N LEU A 206 -22.59 13.27 -41.00
CA LEU A 206 -21.95 13.71 -42.24
C LEU A 206 -22.74 13.34 -43.49
N LYS A 207 -23.59 12.30 -43.46
CA LYS A 207 -24.38 11.84 -44.61
C LYS A 207 -25.31 12.92 -45.17
N GLU A 208 -25.84 13.81 -44.32
CA GLU A 208 -26.79 14.86 -44.72
C GLU A 208 -26.11 16.19 -45.10
N LEU A 209 -24.79 16.31 -44.99
CA LEU A 209 -24.04 17.55 -45.19
C LEU A 209 -23.20 17.49 -46.47
N VAL A 210 -23.04 18.64 -47.14
CA VAL A 210 -22.16 18.75 -48.32
C VAL A 210 -20.79 19.21 -47.84
N VAL A 211 -19.94 18.24 -47.49
CA VAL A 211 -18.60 18.47 -46.96
C VAL A 211 -17.60 18.62 -48.10
N PRO A 212 -16.73 19.65 -48.10
CA PRO A 212 -15.64 19.76 -49.08
C PRO A 212 -14.69 18.57 -48.99
N LYS A 213 -14.19 18.09 -50.15
CA LYS A 213 -13.33 16.88 -50.24
C LYS A 213 -12.14 16.90 -49.27
N HIS A 214 -11.40 18.00 -49.22
CA HIS A 214 -10.23 18.13 -48.33
C HIS A 214 -10.57 17.99 -46.84
N VAL A 215 -11.79 18.35 -46.42
CA VAL A 215 -12.24 18.17 -45.03
C VAL A 215 -12.66 16.72 -44.80
N MET A 216 -13.34 16.12 -45.79
CA MET A 216 -13.74 14.71 -45.71
C MET A 216 -12.53 13.79 -45.57
N ASP A 217 -11.47 14.03 -46.33
CA ASP A 217 -10.22 13.25 -46.24
C ASP A 217 -9.63 13.28 -44.82
N VAL A 218 -9.57 14.47 -44.20
CA VAL A 218 -9.08 14.63 -42.81
C VAL A 218 -10.01 13.95 -41.80
N VAL A 219 -11.32 14.03 -42.01
CA VAL A 219 -12.30 13.37 -41.15
C VAL A 219 -12.17 11.85 -41.22
N ASP A 220 -11.97 11.29 -42.42
CA ASP A 220 -11.78 9.86 -42.62
C ASP A 220 -10.45 9.37 -42.01
N GLU A 221 -9.39 10.16 -42.10
CA GLU A 221 -8.11 9.88 -41.43
C GLU A 221 -8.25 9.85 -39.90
N GLU A 222 -8.91 10.86 -39.31
CA GLU A 222 -9.11 10.93 -37.86
C GLU A 222 -10.11 9.89 -37.35
N LEU A 223 -11.14 9.52 -38.14
CA LEU A 223 -12.02 8.39 -37.83
C LEU A 223 -11.24 7.07 -37.81
N SER A 224 -10.38 6.84 -38.80
CA SER A 224 -9.52 5.66 -38.85
C SER A 224 -8.57 5.59 -37.65
N LYS A 225 -8.03 6.74 -37.21
CA LYS A 225 -7.21 6.85 -36.01
C LYS A 225 -8.02 6.55 -34.74
N LEU A 226 -9.26 7.04 -34.64
CA LEU A 226 -10.14 6.82 -33.47
C LEU A 226 -10.39 5.33 -33.20
N GLY A 227 -10.62 4.53 -34.25
CA GLY A 227 -10.83 3.08 -34.12
C GLY A 227 -9.62 2.33 -33.55
N LEU A 228 -8.40 2.78 -33.89
CA LEU A 228 -7.14 2.18 -33.43
C LEU A 228 -6.79 2.56 -31.98
N LEU A 229 -7.18 3.75 -31.52
CA LEU A 229 -6.83 4.27 -30.19
C LEU A 229 -7.60 3.56 -29.06
N ASP A 230 -6.96 3.37 -27.91
CA ASP A 230 -7.63 2.80 -26.73
C ASP A 230 -8.60 3.81 -26.08
N ASN A 231 -9.76 3.35 -25.62
CA ASN A 231 -10.84 4.20 -25.07
C ASN A 231 -10.42 4.99 -23.81
N HIS A 232 -9.41 4.50 -23.08
CA HIS A 232 -8.88 5.15 -21.89
C HIS A 232 -7.69 6.08 -22.19
N SER A 233 -7.23 6.14 -23.45
CA SER A 233 -6.14 7.04 -23.85
C SER A 233 -6.60 8.50 -23.84
N SER A 234 -5.70 9.38 -23.40
CA SER A 234 -5.91 10.83 -23.52
C SER A 234 -6.07 11.28 -24.97
N GLU A 235 -5.42 10.58 -25.91
CA GLU A 235 -5.51 10.87 -27.35
C GLU A 235 -6.89 10.55 -27.91
N PHE A 236 -7.55 9.49 -27.42
CA PHE A 236 -8.90 9.12 -27.86
C PHE A 236 -9.91 10.23 -27.57
N ASN A 237 -9.81 10.85 -26.39
CA ASN A 237 -10.70 11.95 -26.02
C ASN A 237 -10.45 13.21 -26.86
N VAL A 238 -9.19 13.49 -27.23
CA VAL A 238 -8.83 14.63 -28.08
C VAL A 238 -9.35 14.43 -29.51
N THR A 239 -9.08 13.28 -30.13
CA THR A 239 -9.57 12.98 -31.49
C THR A 239 -11.10 12.94 -31.54
N ARG A 240 -11.76 12.35 -30.54
CA ARG A 240 -13.23 12.37 -30.43
C ARG A 240 -13.79 13.79 -30.40
N ASN A 241 -13.22 14.66 -29.56
CA ASN A 241 -13.66 16.05 -29.49
C ASN A 241 -13.43 16.77 -30.82
N TYR A 242 -12.26 16.58 -31.43
CA TYR A 242 -11.96 17.19 -32.72
C TYR A 242 -12.94 16.78 -33.81
N LEU A 243 -13.27 15.48 -33.91
CA LEU A 243 -14.31 14.97 -34.81
C LEU A 243 -15.70 15.52 -34.47
N ASP A 244 -16.05 15.69 -33.19
CA ASP A 244 -17.33 16.30 -32.80
C ASP A 244 -17.44 17.76 -33.26
N TRP A 245 -16.36 18.54 -33.16
CA TRP A 245 -16.30 19.89 -33.72
C TRP A 245 -16.42 19.89 -35.24
N LEU A 246 -15.69 19.01 -35.94
CA LEU A 246 -15.76 18.94 -37.41
C LEU A 246 -17.14 18.52 -37.92
N THR A 247 -17.81 17.60 -37.22
CA THR A 247 -19.13 17.08 -37.62
C THR A 247 -20.31 17.97 -37.18
N SER A 248 -20.11 18.91 -36.26
CA SER A 248 -21.15 19.85 -35.81
C SER A 248 -21.25 21.12 -36.66
N ILE A 249 -20.24 21.40 -37.48
CA ILE A 249 -20.25 22.55 -38.42
C ILE A 249 -21.25 22.28 -39.56
N PRO A 250 -22.14 23.23 -39.89
CA PRO A 250 -23.17 23.06 -40.90
C PRO A 250 -22.60 23.20 -42.33
N TRP A 251 -21.74 22.27 -42.73
CA TRP A 251 -21.10 22.27 -44.05
C TRP A 251 -22.13 22.29 -45.19
N GLY A 252 -21.96 23.23 -46.11
CA GLY A 252 -22.84 23.38 -47.28
C GLY A 252 -24.24 23.91 -46.98
N LYS A 253 -24.56 24.22 -45.71
CA LYS A 253 -25.80 24.91 -45.33
C LYS A 253 -25.53 26.40 -45.20
N TYR A 254 -26.05 27.15 -46.16
CA TYR A 254 -26.00 28.61 -46.16
C TYR A 254 -27.42 29.14 -46.01
N SER A 255 -27.57 30.24 -45.29
CA SER A 255 -28.83 30.99 -45.28
C SER A 255 -28.96 31.80 -46.56
N ASN A 256 -30.18 31.94 -47.08
CA ASN A 256 -30.42 32.83 -48.22
C ASN A 256 -30.19 34.28 -47.79
N GLU A 257 -29.21 34.94 -48.40
CA GLU A 257 -28.95 36.36 -48.17
C GLU A 257 -30.08 37.19 -48.78
N ASN A 258 -30.68 38.09 -47.99
CA ASN A 258 -31.66 39.05 -48.48
C ASN A 258 -31.03 40.45 -48.54
N LEU A 259 -30.78 40.93 -49.76
CA LEU A 259 -30.09 42.20 -50.02
C LEU A 259 -31.05 43.30 -50.50
N ASP A 260 -32.33 43.25 -50.12
CA ASP A 260 -33.31 44.29 -50.45
C ASP A 260 -33.06 45.58 -49.66
N LEU A 261 -32.63 46.62 -50.37
CA LEU A 261 -32.37 47.95 -49.80
C LEU A 261 -33.62 48.62 -49.22
N ALA A 262 -34.79 48.45 -49.85
CA ALA A 262 -36.01 49.11 -49.39
C ALA A 262 -36.43 48.56 -48.02
N ARG A 263 -36.35 47.23 -47.88
CA ARG A 263 -36.58 46.54 -46.61
C ARG A 263 -35.52 46.91 -45.57
N ALA A 264 -34.24 46.95 -45.95
CA ALA A 264 -33.16 47.33 -45.04
C ALA A 264 -33.35 48.76 -44.50
N GLN A 265 -33.72 49.71 -45.36
CA GLN A 265 -33.99 51.10 -44.95
C GLN A 265 -35.18 51.18 -43.99
N ALA A 266 -36.27 50.47 -44.26
CA ALA A 266 -37.45 50.47 -43.39
C ALA A 266 -37.14 49.92 -41.99
N VAL A 267 -36.43 48.79 -41.91
CA VAL A 267 -36.03 48.18 -40.63
C VAL A 267 -35.05 49.07 -39.85
N LEU A 268 -34.09 49.70 -40.54
CA LEU A 268 -33.15 50.62 -39.89
C LEU A 268 -33.84 51.86 -39.32
N GLU A 269 -34.89 52.36 -39.99
CA GLU A 269 -35.66 53.51 -39.51
C GLU A 269 -36.61 53.13 -38.36
N GLU A 270 -37.16 51.91 -38.37
CA GLU A 270 -38.01 51.37 -37.31
C GLU A 270 -37.24 51.08 -36.01
N ASP A 271 -36.09 50.39 -36.12
CA ASP A 271 -35.34 49.93 -34.94
C ASP A 271 -34.45 51.01 -34.33
N HIS A 272 -34.10 52.06 -35.09
CA HIS A 272 -33.14 53.08 -34.66
C HIS A 272 -33.57 54.49 -35.03
N TYR A 273 -33.68 55.39 -34.06
CA TYR A 273 -33.98 56.81 -34.29
C TYR A 273 -32.69 57.62 -34.58
N GLY A 274 -32.69 58.44 -35.64
CA GLY A 274 -31.54 59.27 -36.03
C GLY A 274 -30.41 58.51 -36.74
N MET A 275 -29.14 58.85 -36.45
CA MET A 275 -27.93 58.21 -37.00
C MET A 275 -27.88 58.16 -38.54
N GLU A 276 -28.24 59.25 -39.21
CA GLU A 276 -28.34 59.30 -40.68
C GLU A 276 -27.04 58.90 -41.39
N ASP A 277 -25.89 59.35 -40.88
CA ASP A 277 -24.59 59.06 -41.51
C ASP A 277 -24.23 57.56 -41.40
N VAL A 278 -24.55 56.92 -40.29
CA VAL A 278 -24.28 55.48 -40.06
C VAL A 278 -25.25 54.63 -40.88
N LYS A 279 -26.53 54.99 -40.92
CA LYS A 279 -27.54 54.31 -41.74
C LYS A 279 -27.19 54.37 -43.22
N LYS A 280 -26.78 55.55 -43.73
CA LYS A 280 -26.29 55.71 -45.11
C LYS A 280 -25.11 54.79 -45.39
N ARG A 281 -24.15 54.68 -44.45
CA ARG A 281 -22.98 53.79 -44.59
C ARG A 281 -23.36 52.30 -44.66
N ILE A 282 -24.33 51.87 -43.84
CA ILE A 282 -24.82 50.48 -43.85
C ILE A 282 -25.55 50.20 -45.18
N LEU A 283 -26.39 51.12 -45.64
CA LEU A 283 -27.08 51.00 -46.93
C LEU A 283 -26.10 51.00 -48.11
N GLU A 284 -25.05 51.82 -48.08
CA GLU A 284 -23.94 51.79 -49.06
C GLU A 284 -23.27 50.42 -49.08
N PHE A 285 -22.98 49.84 -47.92
CA PHE A 285 -22.37 48.50 -47.81
C PHE A 285 -23.27 47.41 -48.40
N ILE A 286 -24.57 47.44 -48.10
CA ILE A 286 -25.56 46.51 -48.66
C ILE A 286 -25.65 46.68 -50.19
N ALA A 287 -25.67 47.91 -50.70
CA ALA A 287 -25.69 48.21 -52.13
C ALA A 287 -24.45 47.68 -52.85
N VAL A 288 -23.26 47.86 -52.28
CA VAL A 288 -22.01 47.30 -52.82
C VAL A 288 -22.02 45.77 -52.77
N SER A 289 -22.57 45.17 -51.71
CA SER A 289 -22.72 43.71 -51.59
C SER A 289 -23.68 43.16 -52.66
N GLN A 290 -24.80 43.85 -52.91
CA GLN A 290 -25.78 43.51 -53.94
C GLN A 290 -25.15 43.55 -55.35
N LEU A 291 -24.36 44.59 -55.65
CA LEU A 291 -23.60 44.70 -56.89
C LEU A 291 -22.57 43.58 -57.07
N ARG A 292 -21.85 43.20 -56.00
CA ARG A 292 -20.87 42.10 -56.04
C ARG A 292 -21.52 40.73 -56.16
N ALA A 293 -22.67 40.54 -55.52
CA ALA A 293 -23.46 39.32 -55.66
C ALA A 293 -23.98 39.17 -57.10
N SER A 294 -24.46 40.27 -57.72
CA SER A 294 -24.89 40.24 -59.12
C SER A 294 -23.73 40.09 -60.13
N SER A 295 -22.49 40.43 -59.74
CA SER A 295 -21.32 40.29 -60.60
C SER A 295 -20.61 38.93 -60.46
N ARG A 296 -21.00 38.10 -59.48
CA ARG A 296 -20.44 36.76 -59.24
C ARG A 296 -21.47 35.63 -59.46
N ALA A 297 -22.73 35.98 -59.71
CA ALA A 297 -23.74 35.07 -60.26
C ALA A 297 -23.48 34.86 -61.76
#